data_AF-A0A2T2RFY4-F1
#
_entry.id   AF-A0A2T2RFY4-F1
#
_cell.length_a   1.000
_cell.length_b   1.000
_cell.length_c   1.000
_cell.angle_alpha   90.00
_cell.angle_beta   90.00
_cell.angle_gamma   90.00
#
_symmetry.space_group_name_H-M   'P 1'
#
loop_
_entity.id
_entity.type
_entity.pdbx_description
1 polymer ?
#
loop_
_entity_poly.entity_id
_entity_poly.type
_entity_poly.pdbx_seq_one_letter_code
_entity_poly.pdbx_strand_id
1 'polypeptide(L)'
;MAKNLEHLTIHQFRGLKNLELRDLGTINLLVGVNNSGKTSVLEAIATYCRPLDPKAWLNTAWSREIKFSRKPQLDALRWLFPQDQQETSEEVNISGEGDFPLRELQAIYEEIEGTFSQEEIENDPEKEVEDEVFTNDLIERGADLSLITKTVASPINLFDGKHETTEKNFNYGKVNDLFLERNAQI
;
A
#
# COMPACT_ATOMS: atom_id res chain seq x y z
N MET A 1 -5.42 27.93 14.24
CA MET A 1 -5.88 26.53 14.21
C MET A 1 -4.73 25.74 13.60
N ALA A 2 -4.21 24.76 14.32
CA ALA A 2 -3.16 23.86 13.82
C ALA A 2 -3.66 23.15 12.55
N LYS A 3 -2.89 23.18 11.47
CA LYS A 3 -3.22 22.47 10.23
C LYS A 3 -2.49 21.14 10.26
N ASN A 4 -3.24 20.05 10.34
CA ASN A 4 -2.64 18.70 10.37
C ASN A 4 -1.75 18.48 9.13
N LEU A 5 -2.20 18.84 7.93
CA LEU A 5 -1.39 18.69 6.72
C LEU A 5 -1.35 20.03 5.98
N GLU A 6 -0.16 20.59 5.81
CA GLU A 6 0.06 21.88 5.14
C GLU A 6 0.62 21.70 3.73
N HIS A 7 1.56 20.77 3.59
CA HIS A 7 2.17 20.42 2.31
C HIS A 7 2.18 18.90 2.17
N LEU A 8 1.88 18.40 0.97
CA LEU A 8 1.98 16.99 0.63
C LEU A 8 2.60 16.87 -0.76
N THR A 9 3.66 16.08 -0.86
CA THR A 9 4.29 15.73 -2.13
C THR A 9 4.09 14.25 -2.38
N ILE A 10 3.39 13.93 -3.46
CA ILE A 10 3.23 12.57 -3.98
C ILE A 10 4.28 12.41 -5.08
N HIS A 11 5.44 11.87 -4.70
CA HIS A 11 6.56 11.65 -5.63
C HIS A 11 6.16 10.64 -6.69
N GLN A 12 5.56 9.53 -6.25
CA GLN A 12 5.13 8.48 -7.13
C GLN A 12 3.97 7.70 -6.50
N PHE A 13 2.81 7.68 -7.16
CA PHE A 13 1.64 6.88 -6.76
C PHE A 13 0.76 6.61 -7.98
N ARG A 14 0.66 5.34 -8.41
CA ARG A 14 0.08 4.98 -9.71
C ARG A 14 0.71 5.82 -10.84
N GLY A 15 -0.11 6.56 -11.59
CA GLY A 15 0.33 7.50 -12.62
C GLY A 15 0.59 8.94 -12.13
N LEU A 16 0.43 9.24 -10.83
CA LEU A 16 0.84 10.53 -10.28
C LEU A 16 2.37 10.53 -10.13
N LYS A 17 3.03 11.50 -10.78
CA LYS A 17 4.48 11.72 -10.67
C LYS A 17 4.74 13.15 -10.17
N ASN A 18 5.49 13.29 -9.09
CA ASN A 18 5.91 14.56 -8.48
C ASN A 18 4.79 15.59 -8.31
N LEU A 19 3.62 15.15 -7.84
CA LEU A 19 2.48 16.05 -7.57
C LEU A 19 2.68 16.72 -6.21
N GLU A 20 2.71 18.05 -6.21
CA GLU A 20 2.78 18.85 -4.99
C GLU A 20 1.44 19.52 -4.68
N LEU A 21 0.96 19.31 -3.47
CA LEU A 21 -0.19 20.00 -2.88
C LEU A 21 0.33 20.94 -1.80
N ARG A 22 0.45 22.23 -2.14
CA ARG A 22 0.92 23.28 -1.23
C ARG A 22 -0.23 24.03 -0.59
N ASP A 23 0.04 24.68 0.53
CA ASP A 23 -0.90 25.57 1.22
C ASP A 23 -2.25 24.92 1.59
N LEU A 24 -2.25 23.61 1.90
CA LEU A 24 -3.47 22.85 2.19
C LEU A 24 -4.28 23.53 3.30
N GLY A 25 -5.56 23.76 3.01
CA GLY A 25 -6.52 24.35 3.93
C GLY A 25 -7.27 23.31 4.74
N THR A 26 -8.13 23.77 5.64
CA THR A 26 -9.13 22.90 6.30
C THR A 26 -10.09 22.27 5.29
N ILE A 27 -10.38 22.99 4.20
CA ILE A 27 -11.20 22.53 3.08
C ILE A 27 -10.39 22.76 1.81
N ASN A 28 -10.25 21.71 1.00
CA ASN A 28 -9.55 21.74 -0.29
C ASN A 28 -10.51 21.27 -1.39
N LEU A 29 -10.50 21.95 -2.54
CA LEU A 29 -11.36 21.61 -3.67
C LEU A 29 -10.49 21.11 -4.84
N LEU A 30 -10.59 19.81 -5.14
CA LEU A 30 -9.91 19.19 -6.27
C LEU A 30 -10.86 19.18 -7.49
N VAL A 31 -10.57 20.00 -8.50
CA VAL A 31 -11.34 20.12 -9.74
C VAL A 31 -10.53 19.66 -10.94
N GLY A 32 -11.21 19.09 -11.94
CA GLY A 32 -10.58 18.61 -13.17
C GLY A 32 -11.48 17.63 -13.90
N VAL A 33 -11.14 17.31 -15.14
CA VAL A 33 -11.87 16.34 -15.98
C VAL A 33 -11.85 14.93 -15.39
N ASN A 34 -12.75 14.05 -15.84
CA ASN A 34 -12.70 12.65 -15.44
C ASN A 34 -11.34 12.02 -15.77
N ASN A 35 -10.91 11.06 -14.94
CA ASN A 35 -9.60 10.43 -15.03
C ASN A 35 -8.38 11.34 -14.87
N SER A 36 -8.54 12.62 -14.48
CA SER A 36 -7.41 13.54 -14.22
C SER A 36 -6.59 13.24 -12.96
N GLY A 37 -6.78 12.08 -12.32
CA GLY A 37 -6.05 11.69 -11.11
C GLY A 37 -6.65 12.15 -9.78
N LYS A 38 -7.79 12.86 -9.74
CA LYS A 38 -8.43 13.32 -8.49
C LYS A 38 -8.63 12.21 -7.46
N THR A 39 -9.20 11.07 -7.89
CA THR A 39 -9.37 9.91 -7.01
C THR A 39 -8.03 9.35 -6.57
N SER A 40 -7.03 9.30 -7.47
CA SER A 40 -5.68 8.83 -7.13
C SER A 40 -5.03 9.69 -6.03
N VAL A 41 -5.29 11.00 -6.02
CA VAL A 41 -4.82 11.90 -4.95
C VAL A 41 -5.46 11.53 -3.61
N LEU A 42 -6.77 11.31 -3.59
CA LEU A 42 -7.47 10.91 -2.37
C LEU A 42 -7.02 9.53 -1.87
N GLU A 43 -6.74 8.60 -2.78
CA GLU A 43 -6.22 7.27 -2.45
C GLU A 43 -4.80 7.35 -1.88
N ALA A 44 -3.93 8.18 -2.46
CA ALA A 44 -2.59 8.43 -1.92
C ALA A 44 -2.65 9.07 -0.51
N ILE A 45 -3.57 10.00 -0.28
CA ILE A 45 -3.81 10.57 1.05
C ILE A 45 -4.33 9.49 2.02
N ALA A 46 -5.25 8.64 1.57
CA ALA A 46 -5.82 7.58 2.41
C ALA A 46 -4.76 6.56 2.86
N THR A 47 -3.84 6.16 1.98
CA THR A 47 -2.71 5.28 2.35
C THR A 47 -1.73 6.03 3.24
N TYR A 48 -1.43 7.30 2.95
CA TYR A 48 -0.56 8.13 3.80
C TYR A 48 -1.10 8.31 5.22
N CYS A 49 -2.41 8.39 5.42
CA CYS A 49 -3.01 8.48 6.75
C CYS A 49 -3.01 7.15 7.54
N ARG A 50 -2.90 6.02 6.86
CA ARG A 50 -2.82 4.68 7.47
C ARG A 50 -1.67 3.87 6.84
N PRO A 51 -0.43 4.35 6.98
CA PRO A 51 0.70 3.86 6.18
C PRO A 51 1.09 2.42 6.52
N LEU A 52 0.97 2.04 7.80
CA LEU A 52 1.38 0.75 8.35
C LEU A 52 0.22 -0.28 8.45
N ASP A 53 -0.94 0.01 7.86
CA ASP A 53 -2.13 -0.87 7.86
C ASP A 53 -2.32 -1.45 6.45
N PRO A 54 -1.80 -2.65 6.13
CA PRO A 54 -1.89 -3.20 4.78
C PRO A 54 -3.34 -3.44 4.32
N LYS A 55 -4.29 -3.64 5.26
CA LYS A 55 -5.72 -3.69 4.92
C LYS A 55 -6.24 -2.33 4.47
N ALA A 56 -5.70 -1.22 4.97
CA ALA A 56 -6.01 0.11 4.45
C ALA A 56 -5.64 0.24 2.97
N TRP A 57 -4.45 -0.23 2.61
CA TRP A 57 -3.95 -0.23 1.24
C TRP A 57 -4.87 -1.05 0.34
N LEU A 58 -5.16 -2.29 0.75
CA LEU A 58 -6.02 -3.17 -0.04
C LEU A 58 -7.43 -2.60 -0.21
N ASN A 59 -8.05 -2.10 0.85
CA ASN A 59 -9.38 -1.47 0.76
C ASN A 59 -9.37 -0.24 -0.15
N THR A 60 -8.28 0.54 -0.13
CA THR A 60 -8.10 1.69 -1.03
C THR A 60 -8.06 1.24 -2.48
N ALA A 61 -7.32 0.17 -2.79
CA ALA A 61 -7.28 -0.43 -4.11
C ALA A 61 -8.65 -0.95 -4.57
N TRP A 62 -9.33 -1.72 -3.72
CA TRP A 62 -10.63 -2.32 -3.98
C TRP A 62 -11.76 -1.33 -4.23
N SER A 63 -11.67 -0.13 -3.64
CA SER A 63 -12.69 0.91 -3.85
C SER A 63 -12.90 1.32 -5.32
N ARG A 64 -11.94 1.00 -6.21
CA ARG A 64 -12.05 1.21 -7.65
C ARG A 64 -12.65 0.04 -8.42
N GLU A 65 -12.67 -1.16 -7.86
CA GLU A 65 -13.21 -2.33 -8.55
C GLU A 65 -14.72 -2.38 -8.39
N ILE A 66 -15.41 -2.02 -9.47
CA ILE A 66 -16.82 -2.31 -9.69
C ILE A 66 -16.97 -3.84 -9.65
N LYS A 67 -17.37 -4.40 -8.49
CA LYS A 67 -18.11 -5.66 -8.16
C LYS A 67 -18.23 -6.84 -9.16
N PHE A 68 -17.49 -6.89 -10.26
CA PHE A 68 -17.71 -7.79 -11.40
C PHE A 68 -16.42 -8.33 -12.03
N SER A 69 -15.25 -7.94 -11.53
CA SER A 69 -14.00 -8.55 -11.95
C SER A 69 -13.59 -9.58 -10.91
N ARG A 70 -13.50 -10.86 -11.30
CA ARG A 70 -12.85 -11.93 -10.54
C ARG A 70 -11.32 -11.71 -10.46
N LYS A 71 -10.88 -10.46 -10.32
CA LYS A 71 -9.45 -10.15 -10.25
C LYS A 71 -8.97 -10.45 -8.83
N PRO A 72 -7.91 -11.25 -8.67
CA PRO A 72 -7.36 -11.56 -7.35
C PRO A 72 -6.93 -10.28 -6.66
N GLN A 73 -7.07 -10.19 -5.33
CA GLN A 73 -6.80 -8.97 -4.58
C GLN A 73 -5.34 -8.48 -4.72
N LEU A 74 -4.45 -9.40 -5.09
CA LEU A 74 -3.07 -9.13 -5.54
C LEU A 74 -3.00 -8.12 -6.69
N ASP A 75 -3.83 -8.26 -7.73
CA ASP A 75 -3.87 -7.33 -8.88
C ASP A 75 -4.31 -5.93 -8.45
N ALA A 76 -5.25 -5.86 -7.50
CA ALA A 76 -5.72 -4.60 -6.96
C ALA A 76 -4.60 -3.92 -6.13
N LEU A 77 -3.87 -4.68 -5.31
CA LEU A 77 -2.74 -4.16 -4.54
C LEU A 77 -1.65 -3.62 -5.48
N ARG A 78 -1.23 -4.41 -6.46
CA ARG A 78 -0.29 -4.03 -7.52
C ARG A 78 -0.69 -2.70 -8.17
N TRP A 79 -1.99 -2.49 -8.40
CA TRP A 79 -2.52 -1.28 -9.03
C TRP A 79 -2.26 0.02 -8.26
N LEU A 80 -1.88 -0.01 -6.98
CA LEU A 80 -1.46 1.21 -6.25
C LEU A 80 -0.07 1.68 -6.65
N PHE A 81 0.75 0.78 -7.19
CA PHE A 81 2.12 1.04 -7.58
C PHE A 81 2.19 1.49 -9.05
N PRO A 82 3.27 2.19 -9.45
CA PRO A 82 3.51 2.57 -10.84
C PRO A 82 3.47 1.36 -11.77
N GLN A 83 2.89 1.54 -12.96
CA GLN A 83 2.77 0.48 -13.97
C GLN A 83 3.64 0.77 -15.20
N ASP A 84 4.60 1.68 -15.09
CA ASP A 84 5.44 2.10 -16.21
C ASP A 84 6.53 1.07 -16.46
N GLN A 85 6.58 0.48 -17.65
CA GLN A 85 7.54 -0.58 -17.99
C GLN A 85 9.01 -0.11 -18.03
N GLN A 86 9.24 1.21 -17.99
CA GLN A 86 10.59 1.79 -18.03
C GLN A 86 11.16 2.15 -16.64
N GLU A 87 10.32 2.23 -15.60
CA GLU A 87 10.76 2.51 -14.22
C GLU A 87 10.57 1.24 -13.39
N THR A 88 11.68 0.60 -13.04
CA THR A 88 11.73 -0.67 -12.29
C THR A 88 11.38 -0.54 -10.81
N SER A 89 11.00 0.65 -10.32
CA SER A 89 10.63 0.84 -8.93
C SER A 89 9.12 0.65 -8.77
N GLU A 90 8.71 -0.53 -8.31
CA GLU A 90 7.37 -0.80 -7.76
C GLU A 90 7.23 -0.11 -6.39
N GLU A 91 7.47 1.20 -6.38
CA GLU A 91 7.63 2.01 -5.18
C GLU A 91 6.63 3.16 -5.17
N VAL A 92 6.06 3.39 -4.00
CA VAL A 92 5.22 4.54 -3.69
C VAL A 92 5.94 5.41 -2.67
N ASN A 93 6.08 6.69 -3.00
CA ASN A 93 6.75 7.66 -2.16
C ASN A 93 5.86 8.88 -1.95
N ILE A 94 5.59 9.20 -0.69
CA ILE A 94 4.77 10.34 -0.28
C ILE A 94 5.42 11.02 0.92
N SER A 95 5.63 12.32 0.84
CA SER A 95 6.12 13.13 1.95
C SER A 95 5.14 14.23 2.32
N GLY A 96 5.10 14.63 3.59
CA GLY A 96 4.17 15.64 4.09
C GLY A 96 4.76 16.49 5.20
N GLU A 97 4.22 17.70 5.31
CA GLU A 97 4.60 18.70 6.30
C GLU A 97 3.35 19.27 6.98
N GLY A 98 3.54 19.83 8.18
CA GLY A 98 2.47 20.32 9.05
C GLY A 98 2.44 19.59 10.39
N ASP A 99 1.33 19.67 11.10
CA ASP A 99 1.19 19.09 12.45
C ASP A 99 0.89 17.57 12.45
N PHE A 100 0.68 16.95 11.30
CA PHE A 100 0.51 15.51 11.15
C PHE A 100 1.85 14.82 11.43
N PRO A 101 1.89 13.76 12.27
CA PRO A 101 3.16 13.19 12.72
C PRO A 101 4.00 12.54 11.63
N LEU A 102 3.37 12.00 10.59
CA LEU A 102 4.07 11.36 9.48
C LEU A 102 4.78 12.44 8.63
N ARG A 103 6.02 12.14 8.25
CA ARG A 103 6.84 13.00 7.38
C ARG A 103 7.08 12.33 6.05
N GLU A 104 7.41 11.05 6.07
CA GLU A 104 7.67 10.27 4.86
C GLU A 104 7.01 8.91 4.96
N LEU A 105 6.44 8.47 3.85
CA LEU A 105 5.97 7.13 3.56
C LEU A 105 6.69 6.64 2.30
N GLN A 106 7.36 5.51 2.43
CA GLN A 106 7.90 4.72 1.34
C GLN A 106 7.24 3.35 1.40
N ALA A 107 6.69 2.89 0.29
CA ALA A 107 6.15 1.54 0.17
C ALA A 107 6.76 0.85 -1.04
N ILE A 108 7.20 -0.39 -0.87
CA ILE A 108 7.82 -1.20 -1.91
C ILE A 108 6.98 -2.45 -2.05
N TYR A 109 6.62 -2.76 -3.29
CA TYR A 109 5.90 -3.96 -3.67
C TYR A 109 6.82 -4.87 -4.49
N GLU A 110 6.74 -6.18 -4.25
CA GLU A 110 7.49 -7.17 -5.01
C GLU A 110 6.61 -8.41 -5.22
N GLU A 111 6.39 -8.82 -6.47
CA GLU A 111 5.69 -10.08 -6.76
C GLU A 111 6.56 -11.28 -6.43
N ILE A 112 5.98 -12.27 -5.74
CA ILE A 112 6.65 -13.53 -5.42
C ILE A 112 5.89 -14.71 -6.05
N GLU A 113 6.64 -15.72 -6.49
CA GLU A 113 6.10 -17.02 -6.91
C GLU A 113 6.71 -18.11 -6.01
N GLY A 114 5.87 -18.90 -5.36
CA GLY A 114 6.26 -20.02 -4.49
C GLY A 114 5.65 -21.34 -4.96
N THR A 115 6.28 -22.45 -4.61
CA THR A 115 5.75 -23.80 -4.85
C THR A 115 5.35 -24.42 -3.53
N PHE A 116 4.08 -24.78 -3.37
CA PHE A 116 3.56 -25.42 -2.15
C PHE A 116 3.23 -26.90 -2.42
N SER A 117 3.59 -27.77 -1.47
CA SER A 117 3.20 -29.19 -1.47
C SER A 117 1.80 -29.38 -0.90
N GLN A 118 1.02 -30.31 -1.45
CA GLN A 118 -0.40 -30.57 -1.11
C GLN A 118 -0.73 -30.74 0.40
N GLU A 119 0.25 -31.10 1.24
CA GLU A 119 0.04 -31.38 2.67
C GLU A 119 -0.46 -30.16 3.48
N GLU A 120 -0.28 -28.94 2.99
CA GLU A 120 -0.69 -27.71 3.70
C GLU A 120 -2.12 -27.25 3.36
N ILE A 121 -2.70 -27.71 2.23
CA ILE A 121 -4.03 -27.28 1.74
C ILE A 121 -5.16 -28.12 2.35
N GLU A 122 -4.92 -29.39 2.69
CA GLU A 122 -5.95 -30.30 3.23
C GLU A 122 -6.46 -29.94 4.64
N ASN A 123 -5.83 -28.98 5.33
CA ASN A 123 -6.24 -28.56 6.68
C ASN A 123 -7.22 -27.36 6.70
N ASP A 124 -7.69 -26.87 5.55
CA ASP A 124 -8.63 -25.75 5.46
C ASP A 124 -10.05 -26.25 5.10
N PRO A 125 -10.99 -26.34 6.07
CA PRO A 125 -12.31 -26.94 5.87
C PRO A 125 -13.30 -26.09 5.05
N GLU A 126 -12.92 -24.89 4.58
CA GLU A 126 -13.84 -23.96 3.89
C GLU A 126 -13.71 -23.92 2.35
N LYS A 127 -12.84 -24.73 1.72
CA LYS A 127 -12.69 -24.71 0.26
C LYS A 127 -13.50 -25.81 -0.45
N GLU A 128 -14.59 -25.40 -1.11
CA GLU A 128 -15.23 -26.19 -2.16
C GLU A 128 -14.27 -26.29 -3.37
N VAL A 129 -13.88 -27.52 -3.70
CA VAL A 129 -12.96 -27.83 -4.80
C VAL A 129 -13.74 -27.76 -6.12
N GLU A 130 -13.50 -26.74 -6.94
CA GLU A 130 -13.85 -26.78 -8.36
C GLU A 130 -12.80 -27.64 -9.09
N ASP A 131 -13.26 -28.69 -9.77
CA ASP A 131 -12.45 -29.67 -10.50
C ASP A 131 -11.69 -29.01 -11.67
N GLU A 132 -10.42 -28.64 -11.46
CA GLU A 132 -9.45 -28.43 -12.54
C GLU A 132 -8.23 -29.34 -12.36
N VAL A 133 -7.78 -29.95 -13.46
CA VAL A 133 -6.76 -31.00 -13.51
C VAL A 133 -5.43 -30.51 -12.95
N PHE A 134 -5.08 -30.96 -11.73
CA PHE A 134 -3.89 -30.54 -11.01
C PHE A 134 -2.61 -31.19 -11.56
N THR A 135 -1.69 -30.37 -12.08
CA THR A 135 -0.26 -30.70 -12.14
C THR A 135 0.33 -30.62 -10.74
N ASN A 136 1.17 -31.57 -10.36
CA ASN A 136 1.64 -31.84 -8.98
C ASN A 136 2.43 -30.73 -8.26
N ASP A 137 2.58 -29.53 -8.83
CA ASP A 137 3.15 -28.36 -8.15
C ASP A 137 2.21 -27.17 -8.39
N LEU A 138 1.47 -26.75 -7.36
CA LEU A 138 0.69 -25.51 -7.41
C LEU A 138 1.67 -24.33 -7.23
N ILE A 139 1.90 -23.58 -8.31
CA ILE A 139 2.61 -22.29 -8.23
C ILE A 139 1.66 -21.31 -7.55
N GLU A 140 1.94 -20.95 -6.30
CA GLU A 140 1.24 -19.88 -5.60
C GLU A 140 1.91 -18.54 -5.93
N ARG A 141 1.11 -17.57 -6.36
CA ARG A 141 1.53 -16.18 -6.52
C ARG A 141 1.22 -15.41 -5.26
N GLY A 142 2.12 -14.53 -4.84
CA GLY A 142 1.90 -13.61 -3.73
C GLY A 142 2.58 -12.27 -3.99
N ALA A 143 2.62 -11.43 -2.98
CA ALA A 143 3.48 -10.25 -2.99
C ALA A 143 4.04 -9.96 -1.61
N ASP A 144 5.27 -9.46 -1.58
CA ASP A 144 5.81 -8.78 -0.41
C ASP A 144 5.50 -7.27 -0.53
N LEU A 145 5.05 -6.71 0.59
CA LEU A 145 4.76 -5.29 0.76
C LEU A 145 5.57 -4.76 1.96
N SER A 146 6.60 -3.99 1.66
CA SER A 146 7.42 -3.30 2.67
C SER A 146 6.91 -1.88 2.86
N LEU A 147 6.60 -1.50 4.10
CA LEU A 147 6.06 -0.19 4.47
C LEU A 147 7.04 0.48 5.44
N ILE A 148 7.66 1.55 4.98
CA ILE A 148 8.65 2.33 5.72
C ILE A 148 8.07 3.72 5.97
N THR A 149 8.11 4.16 7.22
CA THR A 149 7.60 5.46 7.65
C THR A 149 8.63 6.21 8.45
N LYS A 150 8.68 7.53 8.28
CA LYS A 150 9.40 8.43 9.17
C LYS A 150 8.40 9.36 9.83
N THR A 151 8.32 9.33 11.15
CA THR A 151 7.45 10.19 11.95
C THR A 151 8.26 11.14 12.81
N VAL A 152 7.69 12.28 13.17
CA VAL A 152 8.25 13.13 14.24
C VAL A 152 7.98 12.42 15.57
N ALA A 153 9.02 12.19 16.37
CA ALA A 153 8.83 11.61 17.70
C ALA A 153 7.92 12.51 18.55
N SER A 154 7.08 11.89 19.39
CA SER A 154 6.21 12.64 20.31
C SER A 154 7.04 13.58 21.21
N PRO A 155 6.51 14.78 21.57
CA PRO A 155 7.26 15.84 22.26
C PRO A 155 7.65 15.53 23.72
N ILE A 156 7.61 14.27 24.16
CA ILE A 156 8.07 13.86 25.50
C ILE A 156 9.59 14.13 25.67
N ASN A 157 10.34 14.27 24.57
CA ASN A 157 11.74 14.67 24.60
C ASN A 157 11.90 16.15 24.24
N LEU A 158 11.89 17.00 25.27
CA LEU A 158 12.02 18.47 25.22
C LEU A 158 13.32 18.98 24.54
N PHE A 159 14.24 18.10 24.13
CA PHE A 159 15.59 18.48 23.69
C PHE A 159 16.13 17.74 22.46
N ASP A 160 15.31 17.02 21.69
CA ASP A 160 15.85 16.41 20.47
C ASP A 160 14.74 16.16 19.46
N GLY A 161 14.79 16.87 18.33
CA GLY A 161 13.88 16.69 17.18
C GLY A 161 14.15 15.38 16.45
N LYS A 162 14.17 14.26 17.18
CA LYS A 162 14.44 12.94 16.63
C LYS A 162 13.27 12.51 15.75
N HIS A 163 13.60 12.11 14.53
CA HIS A 163 12.69 11.35 13.69
C HIS A 163 12.72 9.88 14.14
N GLU A 164 11.56 9.28 14.23
CA GLU A 164 11.39 7.84 14.46
C GLU A 164 11.09 7.18 13.11
N THR A 165 11.92 6.22 12.73
CA THR A 165 11.69 5.41 11.52
C THR A 165 11.08 4.09 11.94
N THR A 166 9.95 3.73 11.34
CA THR A 166 9.29 2.44 11.54
C THR A 166 9.17 1.73 10.19
N GLU A 167 9.68 0.50 10.14
CA GLU A 167 9.57 -0.38 8.99
C GLU A 167 8.72 -1.61 9.37
N LYS A 168 7.78 -1.98 8.50
CA LYS A 168 6.99 -3.20 8.59
C LYS A 168 6.97 -3.91 7.26
N ASN A 169 7.19 -5.22 7.29
CA ASN A 169 7.17 -6.07 6.10
C ASN A 169 5.97 -7.02 6.18
N PHE A 170 5.18 -7.07 5.11
CA PHE A 170 4.01 -7.92 5.03
C PHE A 170 4.10 -8.83 3.82
N ASN A 171 3.81 -10.10 4.00
CA ASN A 171 3.61 -11.03 2.92
C ASN A 171 2.12 -11.17 2.64
N TYR A 172 1.72 -11.09 1.38
CA TYR A 172 0.37 -11.32 0.91
C TYR A 172 0.31 -12.63 0.12
N GLY A 173 -0.39 -13.62 0.67
CA GLY A 173 -0.63 -14.91 0.00
C GLY A 173 -1.96 -14.90 -0.76
N LYS A 174 -1.96 -15.26 -2.04
CA LYS A 174 -3.17 -15.29 -2.88
C LYS A 174 -4.14 -16.41 -2.50
N VAL A 175 -3.66 -17.51 -1.91
CA VAL A 175 -4.53 -18.66 -1.54
C VAL A 175 -5.34 -18.38 -0.28
N ASN A 176 -4.81 -17.56 0.62
CA ASN A 176 -5.43 -17.22 1.89
C ASN A 176 -6.01 -15.81 1.92
N ASP A 177 -5.76 -14.98 0.89
CA ASP A 177 -6.23 -13.59 0.80
C ASP A 177 -5.91 -12.75 2.06
N LEU A 178 -4.77 -13.03 2.68
CA LEU A 178 -4.37 -12.49 3.98
C LEU A 178 -2.96 -11.92 3.94
N PHE A 179 -2.77 -10.82 4.68
CA PHE A 179 -1.45 -10.28 5.00
C PHE A 179 -0.91 -10.96 6.26
N LEU A 180 0.32 -11.46 6.19
CA LEU A 180 1.10 -11.96 7.31
C LEU A 180 2.27 -11.00 7.55
N GLU A 181 2.34 -10.38 8.73
CA GLU A 181 3.47 -9.53 9.11
C GLU A 181 4.71 -10.42 9.31
N ARG A 182 5.79 -10.12 8.59
CA ARG A 182 7.09 -10.77 8.78
C ARG A 182 7.83 -9.99 9.86
N ASN A 183 8.03 -10.61 11.02
CA ASN A 183 9.01 -10.10 11.96
C ASN A 183 10.39 -10.24 11.31
N ALA A 184 11.14 -9.13 11.18
CA ALA A 184 12.52 -9.20 10.75
C ALA A 184 13.24 -10.22 11.64
N GLN A 185 13.70 -11.33 11.06
CA GLN A 185 14.62 -12.22 11.77
C GLN A 185 15.91 -11.42 11.99
N ILE A 186 16.21 -11.16 13.27
CA ILE A 186 17.49 -10.61 13.73
C ILE A 186 18.58 -11.66 13.53
#